data_AF-A0A7M1UT03-F1
#
_entry.id   AF-A0A7M1UT03-F1
#
_cell.length_a   1.000
_cell.length_b   1.000
_cell.length_c   1.000
_cell.angle_alpha   90.00
_cell.angle_beta   90.00
_cell.angle_gamma   90.00
#
_symmetry.space_group_name_H-M   'P 1'
#
loop_
_entity.id
_entity.type
_entity.pdbx_description
1 polymer ?
#
loop_
_entity_poly.entity_id
_entity_poly.type
_entity_poly.pdbx_seq_one_letter_code
_entity_poly.pdbx_strand_id
1 'polypeptide(L)' 'MLENDNDFFSDDYLNSEGRKLFERIVEIILELNPEYSKRITMVRKKGSKEEVASLLSDIGEKHQCW' A
#
# COMPACT_ATOMS: atom_id res chain seq x y z
N MET A 1 -5.49 -10.45 18.81
CA MET A 1 -4.58 -10.80 17.71
C MET A 1 -5.38 -10.66 16.44
N LEU A 2 -4.91 -9.86 15.47
CA LEU A 2 -5.59 -9.69 14.18
C LEU A 2 -5.47 -11.01 13.39
N GLU A 3 -6.51 -11.84 13.47
CA GLU A 3 -6.57 -13.14 12.77
C GLU A 3 -6.62 -13.04 11.23
N ASN A 4 -6.67 -11.82 10.67
CA ASN A 4 -6.80 -11.58 9.22
C ASN A 4 -5.51 -11.13 8.51
N ASP A 5 -4.37 -11.02 9.21
CA ASP A 5 -3.12 -10.58 8.56
C ASP A 5 -2.64 -11.57 7.48
N ASN A 6 -2.95 -12.86 7.63
CA ASN A 6 -2.55 -13.91 6.70
C ASN A 6 -3.28 -13.86 5.34
N ASP A 7 -4.41 -13.16 5.24
CA ASP A 7 -5.21 -13.13 4.00
C ASP A 7 -4.49 -12.37 2.89
N PHE A 8 -3.73 -11.34 3.25
CA PHE A 8 -3.04 -10.46 2.29
C PHE A 8 -1.53 -10.41 2.48
N PHE A 9 -1.02 -10.88 3.62
CA PHE A 9 0.41 -10.94 3.90
C PHE A 9 0.86 -12.37 4.21
N SER A 10 2.11 -12.68 3.88
CA SER A 10 2.83 -13.88 4.27
C SER A 10 4.24 -13.47 4.66
N ASP A 11 4.65 -13.81 5.88
CA ASP A 11 5.96 -13.43 6.45
C ASP A 11 6.28 -11.93 6.32
N ASP A 12 5.30 -11.06 6.62
CA ASP A 12 5.38 -9.59 6.50
C ASP A 12 5.46 -9.02 5.07
N TYR A 13 5.28 -9.83 4.03
CA TYR A 13 5.21 -9.37 2.64
C TYR A 13 3.85 -9.62 2.03
N LEU A 14 3.44 -8.77 1.08
CA LEU A 14 2.22 -8.98 0.31
C LEU A 14 2.27 -10.34 -0.39
N ASN A 15 1.27 -11.17 -0.08
CA ASN A 15 1.02 -12.40 -0.82
C ASN A 15 0.33 -12.08 -2.17
N SER A 16 -0.02 -13.11 -2.93
CA SER A 16 -0.65 -12.93 -4.25
C SER A 16 -1.96 -12.15 -4.22
N GLU A 17 -2.81 -12.38 -3.21
CA GLU A 17 -4.08 -11.66 -3.05
C GLU A 17 -3.85 -10.22 -2.56
N GLY A 18 -2.92 -10.04 -1.63
CA GLY A 18 -2.48 -8.73 -1.17
C GLY A 18 -1.96 -7.86 -2.31
N ARG A 19 -1.16 -8.44 -3.23
CA ARG A 19 -0.68 -7.72 -4.41
C ARG A 19 -1.83 -7.29 -5.32
N LYS A 20 -2.79 -8.17 -5.61
CA LYS A 20 -3.96 -7.80 -6.44
C LYS A 20 -4.74 -6.64 -5.85
N LEU A 21 -4.99 -6.68 -4.54
CA LEU A 21 -5.70 -5.61 -3.84
C LEU A 21 -4.87 -4.32 -3.85
N PHE A 22 -3.58 -4.42 -3.53
CA PHE A 22 -2.68 -3.27 -3.52
C PHE A 22 -2.59 -2.57 -4.88
N GLU A 23 -2.55 -3.32 -5.98
CA GLU A 23 -2.52 -2.74 -7.33
C GLU A 23 -3.77 -1.89 -7.63
N ARG A 24 -4.96 -2.35 -7.23
CA ARG A 24 -6.20 -1.57 -7.40
C ARG A 24 -6.17 -0.27 -6.59
N ILE A 25 -5.63 -0.32 -5.38
CA ILE A 25 -5.49 0.87 -4.52
C ILE A 25 -4.49 1.85 -5.17
N VAL A 26 -3.37 1.34 -5.68
CA VAL A 26 -2.34 2.12 -6.36
C VAL A 26 -2.86 2.84 -7.60
N GLU A 27 -3.71 2.19 -8.41
CA GLU A 27 -4.34 2.82 -9.58
C GLU A 27 -5.09 4.10 -9.18
N ILE A 28 -5.92 4.01 -8.13
CA ILE A 28 -6.69 5.15 -7.59
C ILE A 28 -5.73 6.22 -7.05
N ILE A 29 -4.69 5.84 -6.31
CA ILE A 29 -3.73 6.79 -5.75
C ILE A 29 -3.03 7.56 -6.87
N LEU A 30 -2.60 6.87 -7.95
CA LEU A 30 -1.89 7.52 -9.05
C LEU A 30 -2.80 8.43 -9.88
N GLU A 31 -4.07 8.11 -10.00
CA GLU A 31 -5.05 8.97 -10.65
C GLU A 31 -5.26 10.28 -9.86
N LEU A 32 -5.36 10.18 -8.53
CA LEU A 32 -5.60 11.33 -7.66
C LEU A 32 -4.33 12.11 -7.30
N ASN A 33 -3.19 11.43 -7.20
CA ASN A 33 -1.93 11.94 -6.69
C ASN A 33 -0.73 11.37 -7.48
N PRO A 34 -0.54 11.77 -8.75
CA PRO A 34 0.50 11.21 -9.63
C PRO A 34 1.95 11.42 -9.13
N GLU A 35 2.17 12.36 -8.21
CA GLU A 35 3.47 12.60 -7.57
C GLU A 35 3.99 11.40 -6.76
N TYR A 36 3.11 10.49 -6.31
CA TYR A 36 3.49 9.28 -5.57
C TYR A 36 4.07 8.17 -6.46
N SER A 37 4.10 8.33 -7.78
CA SER A 37 4.58 7.32 -8.75
C SER A 37 5.92 6.67 -8.41
N LYS A 38 6.91 7.48 -8.01
CA LYS A 38 8.23 6.97 -7.57
C LYS A 38 8.14 6.18 -6.27
N ARG A 39 7.41 6.67 -5.28
CA ARG A 39 7.23 5.99 -3.98
C ARG A 39 6.54 4.65 -4.16
N ILE A 40 5.45 4.64 -4.93
CA ILE A 40 4.68 3.44 -5.29
C ILE A 40 5.56 2.40 -5.99
N THR A 41 6.44 2.81 -6.91
CA THR A 41 7.35 1.88 -7.58
C THR A 41 8.28 1.18 -6.58
N MET A 42 8.78 1.90 -5.57
CA MET A 42 9.59 1.31 -4.50
C MET A 42 8.77 0.35 -3.63
N VAL A 43 7.55 0.74 -3.24
CA VAL A 43 6.67 -0.11 -2.43
C VAL A 43 6.26 -1.38 -3.19
N ARG A 44 5.92 -1.29 -4.49
CA ARG A 44 5.64 -2.46 -5.34
C ARG A 44 6.80 -3.46 -5.36
N LYS A 45 8.02 -2.95 -5.47
CA LYS A 45 9.24 -3.77 -5.51
C LYS A 45 9.49 -4.48 -4.18
N LYS A 46 9.36 -3.77 -3.05
CA LYS A 46 9.59 -4.33 -1.72
C LYS A 46 8.43 -5.22 -1.27
N GLY A 47 7.20 -4.71 -1.35
CA GLY A 47 5.98 -5.41 -0.96
C GLY A 47 5.86 -5.70 0.53
N SER A 48 6.72 -5.15 1.38
CA SER A 48 6.68 -5.36 2.83
C SER A 48 5.53 -4.58 3.46
N LYS A 49 4.91 -5.15 4.50
CA LYS A 49 3.83 -4.55 5.29
C LYS A 49 4.17 -3.14 5.79
N GLU A 50 5.39 -2.94 6.25
CA GLU A 50 5.89 -1.64 6.73
C GLU A 50 5.83 -0.55 5.64
N GLU A 51 6.40 -0.83 4.46
CA GLU A 51 6.40 0.13 3.34
C GLU A 51 4.99 0.39 2.80
N VAL A 52 4.12 -0.63 2.78
CA VAL A 52 2.71 -0.46 2.39
C VAL A 52 1.99 0.43 3.41
N ALA A 53 2.15 0.18 4.71
CA ALA A 53 1.55 0.99 5.76
C ALA A 53 2.06 2.44 5.73
N SER A 54 3.36 2.65 5.56
CA SER A 54 3.96 3.99 5.44
C SER A 54 3.38 4.75 4.25
N LEU A 55 3.28 4.14 3.06
CA LEU A 55 2.67 4.78 1.90
C LEU A 55 1.23 5.21 2.16
N LEU A 56 0.42 4.34 2.78
CA LEU A 56 -0.98 4.66 3.08
C LEU A 56 -1.10 5.76 4.14
N SER A 57 -0.19 5.80 5.12
CA SER A 57 -0.12 6.89 6.11
C SER A 57 0.21 8.23 5.44
N ASP A 58 1.25 8.28 4.60
CA ASP A 58 1.66 9.48 3.87
C ASP A 58 0.48 10.08 3.08
N ILE A 59 -0.30 9.21 2.43
CA ILE A 59 -1.48 9.62 1.66
C ILE A 59 -2.61 10.06 2.58
N GLY A 60 -2.88 9.33 3.66
CA GLY A 60 -3.93 9.65 4.62
C GLY A 60 -3.71 11.02 5.28
N GLU A 61 -2.47 11.31 5.72
CA GLU A 61 -2.09 12.60 6.31
C GLU A 61 -2.33 13.78 5.36
N LYS A 62 -2.05 13.60 4.07
CA LYS A 62 -2.33 14.62 3.04
C LYS A 62 -3.82 14.99 2.95
N HIS A 63 -4.71 14.04 3.22
CA HIS A 63 -6.15 14.21 3.08
C HIS A 63 -6.89 14.51 4.39
N GLN A 64 -6.20 14.53 5.54
CA GLN A 64 -6.77 14.87 6.86
C GLN A 64 -6.81 16.37 7.20
N CYS A 65 -6.74 17.26 6.21
CA CYS A 65 -7.01 18.68 6.41
C CYS A 65 -8.53 18.95 6.55
N TRP A 66 -9.09 18.69 7.74
CA TRP A 66 -10.32 19.32 8.26
C TRP A 66 -10.23 19.49 9.78
#